data_AF-A0A4S8P105-F1
#
_entry.id   AF-A0A4S8P105-F1
#
_cell.length_a   1.000
_cell.length_b   1.000
_cell.length_c   1.000
_cell.angle_alpha   90.00
_cell.angle_beta   90.00
_cell.angle_gamma   90.00
#
_symmetry.space_group_name_H-M   'P 1'
#
loop_
_entity.id
_entity.type
_entity.pdbx_description
1 polymer ?
#
loop_
_entity_poly.entity_id
_entity_poly.type
_entity_poly.pdbx_seq_one_letter_code
_entity_poly.pdbx_strand_id
1 'polypeptide(L)'
;MRALLPGLLTRYTATLIGLQVLMLILFVVAEALGWDEDLFRAANVAILIGSATTAGNYVGQQLRAKPSWSLSFGLAFFMSLVSLALGTLLFALMMISGGVEAAEVSGLVDEMGLGSVGAALVFLGFGLLLSYPVTLVGLRIGAGAAAKLAQKEDAEKAANATA
;
A
#
# COMPACT_ATOMS: atom_id res chain seq x y z
N MET A 1 -9.00 -16.47 -7.76
CA MET A 1 -8.34 -15.74 -6.65
C MET A 1 -7.01 -16.37 -6.22
N ARG A 2 -6.95 -17.66 -5.84
CA ARG A 2 -5.70 -18.28 -5.34
C ARG A 2 -4.50 -18.17 -6.27
N ALA A 3 -4.68 -18.26 -7.58
CA ALA A 3 -3.57 -18.12 -8.54
C ALA A 3 -3.03 -16.68 -8.68
N LEU A 4 -3.84 -15.66 -8.38
CA LEU A 4 -3.44 -14.24 -8.51
C LEU A 4 -2.78 -13.70 -7.23
N LEU A 5 -3.12 -14.28 -6.08
CA LEU A 5 -2.72 -13.80 -4.75
C LEU A 5 -1.20 -13.73 -4.54
N PRO A 6 -0.41 -14.79 -4.82
CA PRO A 6 1.03 -14.76 -4.61
C PRO A 6 1.71 -13.66 -5.44
N GLY A 7 1.40 -13.59 -6.74
CA GLY A 7 1.99 -12.58 -7.63
C GLY A 7 1.59 -11.15 -7.27
N LEU A 8 0.34 -10.96 -6.86
CA LEU A 8 -0.17 -9.67 -6.37
C LEU A 8 0.56 -9.24 -5.10
N LEU A 9 0.65 -10.12 -4.10
CA LEU A 9 1.27 -9.81 -2.81
C LEU A 9 2.75 -9.54 -2.95
N THR A 10 3.48 -10.33 -3.73
CA THR A 10 4.91 -10.08 -3.97
C THR A 10 5.15 -8.71 -4.58
N ARG A 11 4.37 -8.34 -5.61
CA ARG A 11 4.51 -7.03 -6.27
C ARG A 11 4.11 -5.88 -5.35
N TYR A 12 2.98 -6.03 -4.67
CA TYR A 12 2.51 -5.04 -3.70
C TYR A 12 3.55 -4.80 -2.60
N THR A 13 3.97 -5.85 -1.92
CA THR A 13 4.92 -5.79 -0.80
C THR A 13 6.29 -5.28 -1.25
N ALA A 14 6.83 -5.75 -2.38
CA ALA A 14 8.11 -5.28 -2.88
C ALA A 14 8.08 -3.78 -3.23
N THR A 15 7.02 -3.32 -3.91
CA THR A 15 6.87 -1.89 -4.20
C THR A 15 6.63 -1.07 -2.93
N LEU A 16 5.84 -1.58 -1.99
CA LEU A 16 5.60 -0.92 -0.72
C LEU A 16 6.91 -0.72 0.05
N ILE A 17 7.69 -1.78 0.24
CA ILE A 17 9.01 -1.73 0.91
C ILE A 17 9.94 -0.77 0.16
N GLY A 18 10.06 -0.90 -1.16
CA GLY A 18 10.94 -0.05 -1.97
C GLY A 18 10.59 1.44 -1.86
N LEU A 19 9.30 1.78 -1.93
CA LEU A 19 8.84 3.16 -1.76
C LEU A 19 9.01 3.66 -0.32
N GLN A 20 8.85 2.80 0.68
CA GLN A 20 9.09 3.16 2.09
C GLN A 20 10.57 3.47 2.35
N VAL A 21 11.49 2.65 1.81
CA VAL A 21 12.94 2.91 1.91
C VAL A 21 13.32 4.20 1.21
N LEU A 22 12.79 4.43 0.00
CA LEU A 22 13.04 5.67 -0.74
C LEU A 22 12.53 6.89 0.05
N MET A 23 11.39 6.76 0.72
CA MET A 23 10.87 7.83 1.56
C MET A 23 11.73 8.10 2.80
N LEU A 24 12.26 7.04 3.42
CA LEU A 24 13.20 7.19 4.54
C LEU A 24 14.48 7.92 4.10
N ILE A 25 15.01 7.62 2.92
CA ILE A 25 16.16 8.35 2.36
C ILE A 25 15.78 9.82 2.13
N LEU A 26 14.61 10.09 1.55
CA LEU A 26 14.11 11.46 1.36
C LEU A 26 13.92 12.18 2.69
N PHE A 27 13.51 11.49 3.76
CA PHE A 27 13.42 12.05 5.11
C PHE A 27 14.76 12.57 5.60
N VAL A 28 15.79 11.72 5.59
CA VAL A 28 17.13 12.09 6.04
C VAL A 28 17.69 13.27 5.23
N VAL A 29 17.45 13.30 3.92
CA VAL A 29 17.89 14.41 3.06
C VAL A 29 17.09 15.68 3.33
N ALA A 30 15.78 15.59 3.47
CA ALA A 30 14.91 16.73 3.74
C ALA A 30 15.21 17.37 5.10
N GLU A 31 15.46 16.55 6.12
CA GLU A 31 15.87 16.99 7.46
C GLU A 31 17.21 17.74 7.39
N ALA A 32 18.20 17.21 6.65
CA ALA A 32 19.47 17.88 6.43
C ALA A 32 19.34 19.23 5.67
N LEU A 33 18.24 19.41 4.91
CA LEU A 33 17.95 20.63 4.15
C LEU A 33 16.94 21.56 4.85
N GLY A 34 16.43 21.19 6.03
CA GLY A 34 15.45 21.97 6.80
C GLY A 34 14.06 22.05 6.15
N TRP A 35 13.64 21.04 5.39
CA TRP A 35 12.31 20.99 4.77
C TRP A 35 11.23 20.47 5.73
N ASP A 36 10.01 20.98 5.57
CA ASP A 36 8.89 20.81 6.52
C ASP A 36 8.23 19.41 6.48
N GLU A 37 7.57 19.04 7.59
CA GLU A 37 7.02 17.70 7.84
C GLU A 37 5.82 17.32 6.95
N ASP A 38 5.14 18.29 6.35
CA ASP A 38 3.94 18.07 5.53
C ASP A 38 4.20 17.20 4.29
N LEU A 39 5.43 17.22 3.78
CA LEU A 39 5.87 16.38 2.65
C LEU A 39 5.75 14.88 2.99
N PHE A 40 5.95 14.51 4.26
CA PHE A 40 5.94 13.12 4.73
C PHE A 40 4.54 12.54 4.86
N ARG A 41 3.56 13.38 5.22
CA ARG A 41 2.15 12.96 5.29
C ARG A 41 1.60 12.62 3.91
N ALA A 42 1.87 13.49 2.92
CA ALA A 42 1.49 13.25 1.53
C ALA A 42 2.20 12.02 0.94
N ALA A 43 3.46 11.78 1.33
CA ALA A 43 4.22 10.64 0.85
C ALA A 43 3.66 9.29 1.29
N ASN A 44 3.16 9.15 2.52
CA ASN A 44 2.55 7.89 2.97
C ASN A 44 1.33 7.50 2.11
N VAL A 45 0.52 8.48 1.71
CA VAL A 45 -0.58 8.24 0.76
C VAL A 45 -0.04 7.86 -0.62
N ALA A 46 1.01 8.53 -1.10
CA ALA A 46 1.64 8.21 -2.38
C ALA A 46 2.25 6.79 -2.42
N ILE A 47 2.85 6.34 -1.31
CA ILE A 47 3.40 4.98 -1.17
C ILE A 47 2.29 3.94 -1.30
N LEU A 48 1.16 4.14 -0.60
CA LEU A 48 -0.01 3.27 -0.69
C LEU A 48 -0.61 3.24 -2.10
N ILE A 49 -0.76 4.40 -2.74
CA ILE A 49 -1.27 4.49 -4.11
C ILE A 49 -0.31 3.82 -5.09
N GLY A 50 0.99 4.09 -5.00
CA GLY A 50 2.01 3.55 -5.90
C GLY A 50 2.10 2.03 -5.82
N SER A 51 2.22 1.49 -4.61
CA SER A 51 2.23 0.03 -4.38
C SER A 51 0.95 -0.64 -4.84
N ALA A 52 -0.21 -0.06 -4.54
CA ALA A 52 -1.49 -0.58 -4.98
C ALA A 52 -1.69 -0.50 -6.49
N THR A 53 -1.20 0.56 -7.14
CA THR A 53 -1.23 0.73 -8.59
C THR A 53 -0.40 -0.34 -9.29
N THR A 54 0.80 -0.63 -8.79
CA THR A 54 1.65 -1.71 -9.32
C THR A 54 0.97 -3.07 -9.21
N ALA A 55 0.37 -3.37 -8.06
CA ALA A 55 -0.41 -4.58 -7.87
C ALA A 55 -1.63 -4.64 -8.79
N GLY A 56 -2.33 -3.51 -8.96
CA GLY A 56 -3.47 -3.36 -9.85
C GLY A 56 -3.10 -3.63 -11.30
N ASN A 57 -1.97 -3.09 -11.77
CA ASN A 57 -1.48 -3.33 -13.13
C ASN A 57 -1.32 -4.84 -13.40
N TYR A 58 -0.72 -5.58 -12.48
CA TYR A 58 -0.61 -7.03 -12.58
C TYR A 58 -1.99 -7.72 -12.68
N VAL A 59 -2.96 -7.34 -11.85
CA VAL A 59 -4.31 -7.90 -11.91
C VAL A 59 -4.98 -7.62 -13.26
N GLY A 60 -4.89 -6.38 -13.74
CA GLY A 60 -5.46 -5.99 -15.02
C GLY A 60 -4.81 -6.70 -16.21
N GLN A 61 -3.50 -6.94 -16.16
CA GLN A 61 -2.77 -7.74 -17.16
C GLN A 61 -3.22 -9.20 -17.14
N GLN A 62 -3.32 -9.83 -15.96
CA GLN A 62 -3.71 -11.23 -15.83
C GLN A 62 -5.16 -11.49 -16.25
N LEU A 63 -6.05 -10.55 -15.96
CA LEU A 63 -7.45 -10.66 -16.35
C LEU A 63 -7.70 -10.17 -17.79
N ARG A 64 -6.75 -9.45 -18.40
CA ARG A 64 -6.91 -8.65 -19.63
C ARG A 64 -8.19 -7.79 -19.63
N ALA A 65 -8.64 -7.42 -18.44
CA ALA A 65 -9.90 -6.73 -18.20
C ALA A 65 -9.84 -6.03 -16.84
N LYS A 66 -10.74 -5.06 -16.64
CA LYS A 66 -10.88 -4.41 -15.34
C LYS A 66 -11.49 -5.40 -14.34
N PRO A 67 -10.90 -5.57 -13.14
CA PRO A 67 -11.47 -6.46 -12.13
C PRO A 67 -12.84 -5.96 -11.67
N SER A 68 -13.73 -6.90 -11.36
CA SER A 68 -15.06 -6.60 -10.81
C SER A 68 -14.96 -5.84 -9.47
N TRP A 69 -16.05 -5.20 -9.06
CA TRP A 69 -16.12 -4.52 -7.75
C TRP A 69 -15.89 -5.46 -6.58
N SER A 70 -16.56 -6.60 -6.53
CA SER A 70 -16.36 -7.60 -5.49
C SER A 70 -14.90 -8.05 -5.38
N LEU A 71 -14.24 -8.33 -6.51
CA LEU A 71 -12.84 -8.73 -6.53
C LEU A 71 -11.93 -7.58 -6.07
N SER A 72 -12.19 -6.35 -6.52
CA SER A 72 -11.39 -5.19 -6.15
C SER A 72 -11.46 -4.90 -4.64
N PHE A 73 -12.65 -5.00 -4.05
CA PHE A 73 -12.85 -4.81 -2.61
C PHE A 73 -12.09 -5.87 -1.80
N GLY A 74 -12.17 -7.14 -2.21
CA GLY A 74 -11.45 -8.23 -1.54
C GLY A 74 -9.93 -8.05 -1.65
N LEU A 75 -9.41 -7.77 -2.85
CA LEU A 75 -7.97 -7.59 -3.05
C LEU A 75 -7.43 -6.37 -2.30
N ALA A 76 -8.14 -5.25 -2.34
CA ALA A 76 -7.76 -4.05 -1.60
C ALA A 76 -7.72 -4.33 -0.09
N PHE A 77 -8.69 -5.06 0.45
CA PHE A 77 -8.74 -5.40 1.87
C PHE A 77 -7.52 -6.22 2.29
N PHE A 78 -7.20 -7.26 1.52
CA PHE A 78 -6.01 -8.08 1.76
C PHE A 78 -4.71 -7.27 1.69
N MET A 79 -4.58 -6.38 0.71
CA MET A 79 -3.40 -5.52 0.58
C MET A 79 -3.29 -4.52 1.75
N SER A 80 -4.40 -3.96 2.22
CA SER A 80 -4.41 -3.08 3.38
C SER A 80 -3.99 -3.80 4.65
N LEU A 81 -4.45 -5.03 4.88
CA LEU A 81 -3.97 -5.87 5.98
C LEU A 81 -2.46 -6.12 5.90
N VAL A 82 -1.93 -6.38 4.71
CA VAL A 82 -0.48 -6.55 4.51
C VAL A 82 0.27 -5.26 4.78
N SER A 83 -0.27 -4.11 4.37
CA SER A 83 0.31 -2.81 4.67
C SER A 83 0.38 -2.54 6.17
N LEU A 84 -0.67 -2.89 6.91
CA LEU A 84 -0.72 -2.72 8.36
C LEU A 84 0.25 -3.66 9.07
N ALA A 85 0.33 -4.92 8.63
CA ALA A 85 1.29 -5.87 9.15
C ALA A 85 2.73 -5.38 8.94
N LEU A 86 3.05 -4.88 7.75
CA LEU A 86 4.37 -4.32 7.43
C LEU A 86 4.65 -3.03 8.21
N GLY A 87 3.68 -2.13 8.32
CA GLY A 87 3.82 -0.91 9.13
C GLY A 87 4.08 -1.22 10.60
N THR A 88 3.37 -2.22 11.15
CA THR A 88 3.57 -2.69 12.53
C THR A 88 4.97 -3.30 12.70
N LEU A 89 5.43 -4.09 11.72
CA LEU A 89 6.76 -4.67 11.73
C LEU A 89 7.86 -3.60 11.69
N LEU A 90 7.70 -2.58 10.84
CA LEU A 90 8.63 -1.45 10.76
C LEU A 90 8.66 -0.66 12.06
N PHE A 91 7.49 -0.40 12.66
CA PHE A 91 7.40 0.25 13.97
C PHE A 91 8.11 -0.56 15.06
N ALA A 92 7.91 -1.88 15.09
CA ALA A 92 8.61 -2.76 16.02
C ALA A 92 10.13 -2.75 15.82
N LEU A 93 10.59 -2.72 14.56
CA LEU A 93 12.02 -2.60 14.25
C LEU A 93 12.60 -1.26 14.74
N MET A 94 11.87 -0.15 14.59
CA MET A 94 12.29 1.16 15.10
C MET A 94 12.40 1.19 16.63
N MET A 95 11.47 0.53 17.35
CA MET A 95 11.56 0.38 18.80
C MET A 95 12.80 -0.42 19.21
N ILE A 96 13.08 -1.55 18.52
CA ILE A 96 14.23 -2.41 18.84
C ILE A 96 15.56 -1.71 18.52
N SER A 97 15.61 -0.88 17.48
CA SER A 97 16.80 -0.11 17.12
C SER A 97 17.03 1.14 17.99
N GLY A 98 16.17 1.38 18.99
CA GLY A 98 16.27 2.54 19.89
C GLY A 98 15.80 3.86 19.29
N GLY A 99 15.02 3.82 18.20
CA GLY A 99 14.45 5.01 17.57
C GLY A 99 13.17 5.53 18.24
N VAL A 100 12.52 4.69 19.06
CA VAL A 100 11.34 5.03 19.87
C VAL A 100 11.46 4.32 21.21
N GLU A 101 11.32 5.03 22.32
CA GLU A 101 11.41 4.41 23.64
C GLU A 101 10.11 3.66 24.00
N ALA A 102 10.24 2.45 24.56
CA ALA A 102 9.09 1.66 24.99
C ALA A 102 8.26 2.36 26.08
N ALA A 103 8.89 3.23 26.87
CA ALA A 103 8.22 4.03 27.90
C ALA A 103 7.29 5.10 27.28
N GLU A 104 7.68 5.73 26.18
CA GLU A 104 6.83 6.69 25.45
C GLU A 104 5.58 6.01 24.88
N VAL A 105 5.75 4.80 24.34
CA VAL A 105 4.63 4.00 23.83
C VAL A 105 3.70 3.57 24.96
N SER A 106 4.23 3.15 26.11
CA SER A 106 3.42 2.80 27.28
C SER A 106 2.66 4.01 27.82
N GLY A 107 3.32 5.17 27.91
CA GLY A 107 2.68 6.42 28.34
C GLY A 107 1.51 6.82 27.44
N LEU A 108 1.66 6.68 26.12
CA LEU A 108 0.58 6.95 25.17
C LEU A 108 -0.63 6.01 25.35
N VAL A 109 -0.37 4.72 25.59
CA VAL A 109 -1.42 3.72 25.84
C VAL A 109 -2.17 4.04 27.14
N ASP A 110 -1.43 4.42 28.18
CA ASP A 110 -2.01 4.80 29.48
C ASP A 110 -2.81 6.11 29.38
N GLU A 111 -2.32 7.12 28.64
CA GLU A 111 -3.03 8.38 28.39
C GLU A 111 -4.33 8.19 27.61
N MET A 112 -4.34 7.25 26.65
CA MET A 112 -5.56 6.90 25.92
C MET A 112 -6.60 6.22 26.82
N GLY A 113 -6.23 5.78 28.03
CA GLY A 113 -7.10 5.05 28.96
C GLY A 113 -7.58 3.71 28.40
N LEU A 114 -6.96 3.26 27.31
CA LEU A 114 -7.26 2.01 26.62
C LEU A 114 -6.13 1.05 26.96
N GLY A 115 -6.45 -0.07 27.61
CA GLY A 115 -5.44 -1.12 27.80
C GLY A 115 -4.81 -1.55 26.46
N SER A 116 -3.64 -2.17 26.50
CA SER A 116 -2.83 -2.51 25.30
C SER A 116 -3.61 -3.17 24.16
N VAL A 117 -4.57 -4.04 24.48
CA VAL A 117 -5.47 -4.69 23.50
C VAL A 117 -6.41 -3.68 22.84
N GLY A 118 -6.98 -2.76 23.62
CA GLY A 118 -7.86 -1.70 23.12
C GLY A 118 -7.12 -0.74 22.19
N ALA A 119 -5.91 -0.32 22.58
CA ALA A 119 -5.05 0.49 21.73
C ALA A 119 -4.74 -0.22 20.40
N ALA A 120 -4.35 -1.50 20.43
CA ALA A 120 -4.08 -2.28 19.23
C ALA A 120 -5.29 -2.38 18.29
N LEU A 121 -6.49 -2.59 18.84
CA LEU A 121 -7.73 -2.62 18.05
C LEU A 121 -8.06 -1.26 17.42
N VAL A 122 -7.85 -0.17 18.15
CA VAL A 122 -8.01 1.19 17.62
C VAL A 122 -7.01 1.45 16.49
N PHE A 123 -5.74 1.10 16.66
CA PHE A 123 -4.73 1.21 15.60
C PHE A 123 -5.09 0.38 14.37
N LEU A 124 -5.54 -0.87 14.55
CA LEU A 124 -6.00 -1.70 13.44
C LEU A 124 -7.23 -1.11 12.75
N GLY A 125 -8.21 -0.63 13.52
CA GLY A 125 -9.44 -0.03 13.01
C GLY A 125 -9.18 1.24 12.20
N PHE A 126 -8.44 2.19 12.76
CA PHE A 126 -8.05 3.42 12.07
C PHE A 126 -7.10 3.16 10.91
N GLY A 127 -6.13 2.26 11.09
CA GLY A 127 -5.22 1.85 10.04
C GLY A 127 -5.96 1.27 8.83
N LEU A 128 -6.95 0.41 9.05
CA LEU A 128 -7.80 -0.11 7.98
C LEU A 128 -8.65 1.00 7.36
N LEU A 129 -9.28 1.84 8.18
CA LEU A 129 -10.13 2.93 7.70
C LEU A 129 -9.39 3.89 6.77
N LEU A 130 -8.12 4.16 7.06
CA LEU A 130 -7.29 5.07 6.27
C LEU A 130 -6.65 4.37 5.06
N SER A 131 -6.10 3.17 5.24
CA SER A 131 -5.39 2.48 4.15
C SER A 131 -6.33 1.90 3.10
N TYR A 132 -7.45 1.29 3.51
CA TYR A 132 -8.38 0.61 2.61
C TYR A 132 -8.88 1.44 1.43
N PRO A 133 -9.45 2.64 1.62
CA PRO A 133 -9.95 3.45 0.50
C PRO A 133 -8.81 3.86 -0.45
N VAL A 134 -7.64 4.21 0.08
CA VAL A 134 -6.47 4.61 -0.71
C VAL A 134 -5.94 3.44 -1.55
N THR A 135 -5.79 2.27 -0.92
CA THR A 135 -5.37 1.03 -1.57
C THR A 135 -6.36 0.61 -2.68
N LEU A 136 -7.67 0.72 -2.44
CA LEU A 136 -8.70 0.41 -3.42
C LEU A 136 -8.60 1.33 -4.66
N VAL A 137 -8.39 2.63 -4.44
CA VAL A 137 -8.22 3.61 -5.53
C VAL A 137 -6.98 3.28 -6.35
N GLY A 138 -5.83 3.07 -5.71
CA GLY A 138 -4.59 2.73 -6.41
C GLY A 138 -4.71 1.44 -7.23
N LEU A 139 -5.27 0.37 -6.63
CA LEU A 139 -5.53 -0.91 -7.32
C LEU A 139 -6.36 -0.69 -8.59
N ARG A 140 -7.38 0.15 -8.49
CA ARG A 140 -8.31 0.43 -9.60
C ARG A 140 -7.68 1.23 -10.72
N ILE A 141 -6.85 2.21 -10.39
CA ILE A 141 -6.08 2.99 -11.35
C ILE A 141 -5.17 2.05 -12.13
N GLY A 142 -4.36 1.24 -11.43
CA GLY A 142 -3.44 0.30 -12.06
C GLY A 142 -4.14 -0.72 -12.95
N ALA A 143 -5.19 -1.38 -12.43
CA ALA A 143 -5.90 -2.41 -13.18
C ALA A 143 -6.68 -1.84 -14.38
N GLY A 144 -7.21 -0.63 -14.25
CA GLY A 144 -7.89 0.07 -15.34
C GLY A 144 -6.94 0.48 -16.45
N ALA A 145 -5.75 0.98 -16.11
CA ALA A 145 -4.72 1.33 -17.09
C ALA A 145 -4.24 0.10 -17.87
N ALA A 146 -3.95 -1.00 -17.17
CA ALA A 146 -3.52 -2.26 -17.76
C ALA A 146 -4.57 -2.86 -18.71
N ALA A 147 -5.83 -2.87 -18.30
CA ALA A 147 -6.92 -3.39 -19.13
C ALA A 147 -7.07 -2.59 -20.44
N LYS A 148 -6.94 -1.26 -20.38
CA LYS A 148 -6.96 -0.40 -21.58
C LYS A 148 -5.80 -0.70 -22.54
N LEU A 149 -4.60 -0.94 -22.00
CA LEU A 149 -3.44 -1.31 -22.81
C LEU A 149 -3.64 -2.66 -23.49
N ALA A 150 -4.11 -3.67 -22.75
CA ALA A 150 -4.38 -5.00 -23.31
C ALA A 150 -5.41 -4.96 -24.44
N GLN A 151 -6.48 -4.15 -24.29
CA GLN A 151 -7.49 -3.97 -25.34
C GLN A 151 -6.93 -3.29 -26.59
N LYS A 152 -6.03 -2.31 -26.43
CA LYS A 152 -5.34 -1.68 -27.56
C LYS A 152 -4.44 -2.68 -28.30
N GLU A 153 -3.64 -3.44 -27.57
CA GLU A 153 -2.77 -4.48 -28.15
C GLU A 153 -3.57 -5.54 -28.92
N ASP A 154 -4.73 -5.96 -28.38
CA ASP A 154 -5.58 -6.94 -29.05
C ASP A 154 -6.24 -6.37 -30.30
N ALA A 155 -6.65 -5.09 -30.29
CA ALA A 155 -7.19 -4.40 -31.45
C ALA A 155 -6.12 -4.22 -32.56
N GLU A 156 -4.89 -3.86 -32.19
CA GLU A 156 -3.77 -3.73 -33.13
C GLU A 156 -3.40 -5.07 -33.76
N LYS A 157 -3.36 -6.15 -32.96
CA LYS A 157 -3.14 -7.51 -33.48
C LYS A 157 -4.24 -7.96 -34.43
N ALA A 158 -5.50 -7.66 -34.12
CA ALA A 158 -6.62 -7.97 -35.00
C ALA A 158 -6.53 -7.20 -36.33
N ALA A 159 -6.17 -5.91 -36.29
CA ALA A 159 -5.99 -5.09 -37.48
C ALA A 159 -4.86 -5.61 -38.39
N ASN A 160 -3.72 -6.01 -37.79
CA ASN A 160 -2.59 -6.57 -38.51
C ASN A 160 -2.84 -7.98 -39.07
N ALA A 161 -3.79 -8.73 -38.51
CA ALA A 161 -4.18 -10.04 -39.02
C ALA A 161 -5.15 -9.97 -40.22
N THR A 162 -5.75 -8.80 -40.45
CA THR A 162 -6.69 -8.54 -41.56
C THR A 162 -6.08 -7.73 -42.72
N ALA A 163 -4.83 -7.27 -42.58
CA ALA A 163 -4.05 -6.56 -43.60
C ALA A 163 -3.12 -7.52 -44.33
#